data_AF-A0A4Q3SPH7-F1
#
_entry.id   AF-A0A4Q3SPH7-F1
#
_cell.length_a   1.000
_cell.length_b   1.000
_cell.length_c   1.000
_cell.angle_alpha   90.00
_cell.angle_beta   90.00
_cell.angle_gamma   90.00
#
_symmetry.space_group_name_H-M   'P 1'
#
loop_
_entity.id
_entity.type
_entity.pdbx_description
1 polymer ?
#
loop_
_entity_poly.entity_id
_entity_poly.type
_entity_poly.pdbx_seq_one_letter_code
_entity_poly.pdbx_strand_id
1 'polypeptide(L)' 'VAYGEQMAQWPPLAIRMAKKVLQAGMETDLQTAVKYESVGLTHARRAVNDVKESAASFREKRKGVYTGT' A
#
# COMPACT_ATOMS: atom_id res chain seq x y z
N VAL A 1 18.15 1.83 -14.81
CA VAL A 1 16.91 1.11 -14.45
C VAL A 1 15.80 2.14 -14.29
N ALA A 2 14.65 1.95 -14.94
CA ALA A 2 13.51 2.87 -14.84
C ALA A 2 12.70 2.58 -13.55
N TYR A 3 13.23 2.97 -12.39
CA TYR A 3 12.63 2.68 -11.08
C TYR A 3 11.20 3.22 -10.93
N GLY A 4 10.90 4.37 -11.54
CA GLY A 4 9.55 4.94 -11.52
C GLY A 4 8.49 4.03 -12.15
N GLU A 5 8.84 3.36 -13.25
CA GLU A 5 7.94 2.41 -13.93
C GLU A 5 7.71 1.13 -13.13
N GLN A 6 8.65 0.76 -12.26
CA GLN A 6 8.47 -0.35 -11.32
C GLN A 6 7.53 0.06 -10.19
N MET A 7 7.71 1.26 -9.64
CA MET A 7 6.86 1.78 -8.56
C MET A 7 5.41 2.02 -8.98
N ALA A 8 5.19 2.41 -10.24
CA ALA A 8 3.86 2.66 -10.79
C ALA A 8 2.98 1.39 -10.91
N GLN A 9 3.56 0.20 -10.68
CA GLN A 9 2.85 -1.09 -10.77
C GLN A 9 2.15 -1.48 -9.47
N TRP A 10 2.37 -0.73 -8.39
CA TRP A 10 1.82 -1.03 -7.08
C TRP A 10 0.52 -0.27 -6.82
N PRO A 11 -0.32 -0.72 -5.86
CA PRO A 11 -1.58 -0.05 -5.56
C PRO A 11 -1.33 1.38 -5.07
N PRO A 12 -1.85 2.41 -5.75
CA PRO A 12 -1.47 3.79 -5.47
C PRO A 12 -1.92 4.25 -4.07
N LEU A 13 -3.07 3.79 -3.57
CA LEU A 13 -3.51 4.12 -2.21
C LEU A 13 -2.61 3.47 -1.15
N ALA A 14 -2.21 2.22 -1.35
CA ALA A 14 -1.31 1.51 -0.44
C ALA A 14 0.07 2.18 -0.38
N ILE A 15 0.64 2.58 -1.52
CA ILE A 15 1.94 3.29 -1.56
C ILE A 15 1.88 4.64 -0.86
N ARG A 16 0.80 5.41 -1.05
CA ARG A 16 0.61 6.69 -0.34
C ARG A 16 0.55 6.48 1.18
N MET A 17 -0.20 5.48 1.64
CA MET A 17 -0.31 5.19 3.07
C MET A 17 0.99 4.64 3.65
N ALA A 18 1.68 3.75 2.93
CA ALA A 18 2.98 3.23 3.34
C ALA A 18 4.00 4.35 3.50
N LYS A 19 4.07 5.29 2.55
CA LYS A 19 4.93 6.48 2.68
C LYS A 19 4.61 7.29 3.93
N LYS A 20 3.33 7.55 4.19
CA LYS A 20 2.90 8.36 5.35
C LYS A 20 3.23 7.67 6.68
N VAL A 21 2.95 6.38 6.80
CA VAL A 21 3.23 5.59 8.01
C VAL A 21 4.73 5.51 8.25
N LEU A 22 5.52 5.24 7.21
CA LEU A 22 6.97 5.11 7.33
C LEU A 22 7.61 6.44 7.77
N GLN A 23 7.23 7.55 7.14
CA GLN A 23 7.73 8.87 7.52
C GLN A 23 7.35 9.23 8.96
N ALA A 24 6.10 9.00 9.37
CA ALA A 24 5.66 9.26 10.74
C ALA A 24 6.34 8.32 11.76
N GLY A 25 6.59 7.07 11.39
CA GLY A 25 7.24 6.08 12.25
C GLY A 25 8.70 6.39 12.54
N MET A 26 9.41 7.05 11.61
CA MET A 26 10.80 7.48 11.81
C MET A 26 10.95 8.60 12.84
N GLU A 27 9.89 9.36 13.09
CA GLU A 27 9.89 10.51 14.00
C GLU A 27 9.24 10.19 15.36
N THR A 28 8.77 8.96 15.56
CA THR A 28 7.98 8.57 16.74
C THR A 28 8.52 7.32 17.42
N ASP A 29 8.09 7.08 18.65
CA ASP A 29 8.41 5.84 19.35
C ASP A 29 7.68 4.64 18.74
N LEU A 30 8.17 3.43 19.02
CA LEU A 30 7.64 2.20 18.45
C LEU A 30 6.14 1.98 18.74
N GLN A 31 5.65 2.32 19.93
CA GLN A 31 4.23 2.11 20.27
C GLN A 31 3.34 3.04 19.43
N THR A 32 3.77 4.29 19.25
CA THR A 32 3.07 5.26 18.41
C THR A 32 3.14 4.86 16.94
N ALA A 33 4.30 4.41 16.45
CA ALA A 33 4.47 3.94 15.08
C ALA A 33 3.54 2.76 14.74
N VAL A 34 3.40 1.78 15.64
CA VAL A 34 2.47 0.64 15.47
C VAL A 34 1.00 1.09 15.41
N LYS A 35 0.61 2.10 16.20
CA LYS A 35 -0.75 2.68 16.11
C LYS A 35 -0.99 3.34 14.75
N TYR A 36 0.00 4.09 14.26
CA TYR A 36 -0.07 4.68 12.92
C TYR A 36 -0.18 3.61 11.83
N GLU A 37 0.57 2.51 11.95
CA GLU A 37 0.51 1.40 11.00
C GLU A 37 -0.86 0.71 11.00
N SER A 38 -1.46 0.45 12.16
CA SER A 38 -2.79 -0.16 12.27
C SER A 38 -3.87 0.65 11.54
N VAL A 39 -3.86 1.97 11.75
CA VAL A 39 -4.79 2.90 11.08
C VAL A 39 -4.44 3.01 9.59
N GLY A 40 -3.17 3.12 9.24
CA GLY A 40 -2.67 3.23 7.88
C GLY A 40 -3.04 2.03 7.01
N LEU A 41 -2.90 0.81 7.56
CA LEU A 41 -3.29 -0.43 6.89
C LEU A 41 -4.79 -0.50 6.65
N THR A 42 -5.60 -0.07 7.63
CA THR A 42 -7.05 0.00 7.49
C THR A 42 -7.47 0.96 6.37
N HIS A 43 -6.81 2.12 6.28
CA HIS A 43 -7.07 3.08 5.20
C HIS A 43 -6.61 2.59 3.82
N ALA A 44 -5.44 1.92 3.73
CA ALA A 44 -4.95 1.35 2.48
C ALA A 44 -5.94 0.33 1.89
N ARG A 45 -6.61 -0.45 2.75
CA ARG A 45 -7.61 -1.45 2.35
C ARG A 45 -8.97 -0.86 1.93
N ARG A 46 -9.16 0.46 2.01
CA ARG A 46 -10.39 1.11 1.52
C ARG A 46 -10.49 1.13 -0.01
N ALA A 47 -9.37 0.96 -0.71
CA ALA A 47 -9.39 0.69 -2.15
C ALA A 47 -9.84 -0.76 -2.38
N VAL A 48 -11.15 -0.98 -2.41
CA VAL A 48 -11.75 -2.32 -2.38
C VAL A 48 -11.42 -3.08 -3.67
N ASN A 49 -11.35 -2.39 -4.80
CA ASN A 49 -11.04 -3.02 -6.08
C ASN A 49 -9.57 -3.42 -6.12
N ASP A 50 -8.67 -2.58 -5.63
CA ASP A 50 -7.24 -2.89 -5.56
C ASP A 50 -6.96 -4.09 -4.63
N VAL A 51 -7.69 -4.21 -3.51
CA VAL A 51 -7.58 -5.37 -2.61
C VAL A 51 -8.04 -6.66 -3.30
N LYS A 52 -9.18 -6.62 -4.00
CA LYS A 52 -9.70 -7.77 -4.76
C LYS A 52 -8.75 -8.16 -5.88
N GLU A 53 -8.24 -7.18 -6.61
CA GLU A 53 -7.29 -7.37 -7.70
C GLU A 53 -5.95 -7.93 -7.20
N SER A 54 -5.47 -7.50 -6.04
CA SER A 54 -4.28 -8.07 -5.42
C SER A 54 -4.47 -9.56 -5.11
N ALA A 55 -5.64 -9.95 -4.58
CA ALA A 55 -5.96 -11.36 -4.33
C ALA A 55 -6.13 -12.17 -5.63
N ALA A 56 -6.78 -11.58 -6.65
CA ALA A 56 -7.03 -12.24 -7.94
C ALA A 56 -5.72 -12.43 -8.73
N SER A 57 -4.94 -11.37 -8.90
CA SER A 57 -3.65 -11.41 -9.60
C SER A 57 -2.66 -12.38 -8.94
N PHE A 58 -2.65 -12.48 -7.60
CA PHE A 58 -1.86 -13.48 -6.88
C PHE A 58 -2.30 -14.91 -7.19
N ARG A 59 -3.61 -15.18 -7.16
CA ARG A 59 -4.17 -16.50 -7.48
C ARG A 59 -3.91 -16.91 -8.93
N GLU A 60 -4.04 -15.96 -9.84
CA GLU A 60 -3.87 -16.12 -11.28
C GLU A 60 -2.39 -16.06 -11.72
N LYS A 61 -1.46 -15.78 -10.79
CA LYS A 61 -0.02 -15.62 -11.03
C LYS A 61 0.30 -14.63 -12.16
N ARG A 62 -0.52 -13.58 -12.28
CA ARG A 62 -0.36 -12.50 -13.27
C ARG A 62 0.02 -11.19 -12.59
N LYS A 63 0.39 -10.20 -13.40
CA LYS A 63 0.60 -8.83 -12.92
C LYS A 63 -0.75 -8.18 -12.58
N GLY A 64 -0.85 -7.56 -11.41
CA GLY A 64 -2.03 -6.83 -10.98
C GLY A 64 -2.13 -5.46 -11.65
N VAL A 65 -3.36 -5.02 -11.94
CA VAL A 65 -3.67 -3.70 -12.50
C VAL A 65 -4.47 -2.90 -11.49
N TYR A 66 -3.79 -1.98 -10.80
CA TYR A 66 -4.38 -1.21 -9.72
C TYR A 66 -4.88 0.16 -10.20
N THR A 67 -6.02 0.59 -9.68
CA THR A 67 -6.71 1.82 -10.09
C THR A 67 -6.79 2.84 -8.95
N GLY A 68 -6.53 2.43 -7.71
CA GLY A 68 -6.67 3.29 -6.53
C GLY A 68 -8.09 3.38 -5.98
N THR A 69 -8.97 2.46 -6.36
CA THR A 69 -10.39 2.41 -5.95
C THR A 69 -10.74 1.15 -5.18
#